data_AF-A0A7X1NKS6-F1
#
_entry.id   AF-A0A7X1NKS6-F1
#
_cell.length_a   1.000
_cell.length_b   1.000
_cell.length_c   1.000
_cell.angle_alpha   90.00
_cell.angle_beta   90.00
_cell.angle_gamma   90.00
#
_symmetry.space_group_name_H-M   'P 1'
#
loop_
_entity.id
_entity.type
_entity.pdbx_description
1 polymer ?
#
loop_
_entity_poly.entity_id
_entity_poly.type
_entity_poly.pdbx_seq_one_letter_code
_entity_poly.pdbx_strand_id
1 'polypeptide(L)'
;MNWRLLRTILIANLLCARGSAHGTSSAPDPSAEIGSRSTEAAITARLPTNTGGFATATGSDDSAVTVASLADLLAAFNARQHHILVKGEIYGGPRLTTVTFASTDWDNTTIEGASGGSAVLKNIQLKFDGEMLPAGKNIQNVVIRNITFHGVIRDLQALPAQVYGTSSNAGINYEGVSLRRVTNAWIDHCAFYDTSDDLMSVTLSSDKVTVSYSRFYFTSEWLTMHPDPMWNWAGKNQDLANERLTMVIGANRQDSYEYGGNRLHVTLHHNQFGPNLKGRPLLRGWIHAYDNYFDNGATPTGLTAAGSDETQYNALQIGSGGVVYSENNYFFRTNQSIQVGLDSPGDVYAFHENANRYDQTTGRSAKGEAFSLAPVGYAYRAATASSILKAVQTFGPR
;
A
#
# COMPACT_ATOMS: atom_id res chain seq x y z
N MET A 1 -6.54 52.75 -7.93
CA MET A 1 -6.58 53.91 -8.86
C MET A 1 -5.84 53.49 -10.14
N ASN A 2 -6.50 53.56 -11.30
CA ASN A 2 -6.10 53.15 -12.67
C ASN A 2 -5.84 51.64 -12.90
N TRP A 3 -6.65 50.79 -13.55
CA TRP A 3 -7.65 50.85 -14.66
C TRP A 3 -7.06 50.71 -16.08
N ARG A 4 -7.69 49.78 -16.85
CA ARG A 4 -7.72 49.57 -18.33
C ARG A 4 -6.74 48.55 -18.95
N LEU A 5 -7.09 47.67 -19.91
CA LEU A 5 -8.37 47.34 -20.57
C LEU A 5 -8.26 46.00 -21.37
N LEU A 6 -9.41 45.34 -21.53
CA LEU A 6 -9.83 44.31 -22.51
C LEU A 6 -9.25 44.42 -23.94
N ARG A 7 -9.23 43.28 -24.67
CA ARG A 7 -10.01 43.13 -25.92
C ARG A 7 -10.18 41.68 -26.43
N THR A 8 -11.44 41.38 -26.74
CA THR A 8 -12.05 40.23 -27.45
C THR A 8 -11.92 40.36 -28.97
N ILE A 9 -11.82 39.27 -29.74
CA ILE A 9 -12.40 39.15 -31.11
C ILE A 9 -12.90 37.72 -31.38
N LEU A 10 -14.15 37.65 -31.84
CA LEU A 10 -14.87 36.54 -32.48
C LEU A 10 -15.06 36.93 -33.96
N ILE A 11 -15.09 36.00 -34.93
CA ILE A 11 -15.92 36.04 -36.16
C ILE A 11 -15.72 34.73 -36.96
N ALA A 12 -16.80 34.33 -37.64
CA ALA A 12 -17.07 33.04 -38.26
C ALA A 12 -17.14 33.07 -39.81
N ASN A 13 -17.15 31.85 -40.39
CA ASN A 13 -17.85 31.33 -41.58
C ASN A 13 -17.55 31.82 -43.01
N LEU A 14 -17.42 30.83 -43.92
CA LEU A 14 -18.07 30.60 -45.25
C LEU A 14 -17.16 29.64 -46.07
N LEU A 15 -17.54 28.80 -47.05
CA LEU A 15 -18.74 28.08 -47.54
C LEU A 15 -18.29 27.30 -48.81
N CYS A 16 -19.12 26.33 -49.27
CA CYS A 16 -19.19 25.73 -50.63
C CYS A 16 -18.19 24.61 -51.02
N ALA A 17 -18.54 23.56 -51.79
CA ALA A 17 -19.82 23.06 -52.31
C ALA A 17 -19.62 21.68 -53.02
N ARG A 18 -20.68 20.85 -52.97
CA ARG A 18 -21.23 19.89 -53.97
C ARG A 18 -20.39 18.73 -54.56
N GLY A 19 -21.01 17.55 -54.50
CA GLY A 19 -20.80 16.44 -55.44
C GLY A 19 -21.60 15.19 -55.04
N SER A 20 -22.78 15.00 -55.64
CA SER A 20 -23.70 13.88 -55.44
C SER A 20 -23.61 12.88 -56.60
N ALA A 21 -23.55 11.57 -56.31
CA ALA A 21 -23.95 10.50 -57.24
C ALA A 21 -24.37 9.22 -56.47
N HIS A 22 -25.42 8.58 -56.99
CA HIS A 22 -26.19 7.47 -56.43
C HIS A 22 -25.47 6.12 -56.35
N GLY A 23 -25.87 5.32 -55.35
CA GLY A 23 -25.79 3.85 -55.32
C GLY A 23 -26.73 3.32 -54.24
N THR A 24 -27.66 2.43 -54.61
CA THR A 24 -28.73 1.88 -53.76
C THR A 24 -28.37 0.54 -53.12
N SER A 25 -29.13 0.18 -52.07
CA SER A 25 -29.17 -1.07 -51.30
C SER A 25 -28.05 -1.21 -50.25
N SER A 26 -28.28 -1.65 -49.01
CA SER A 26 -29.35 -2.45 -48.41
C SER A 26 -29.44 -2.10 -46.92
N ALA A 27 -30.66 -2.04 -46.36
CA ALA A 27 -30.87 -1.84 -44.93
C ALA A 27 -30.33 -3.05 -44.12
N PRO A 28 -29.60 -2.84 -43.01
CA PRO A 28 -29.34 -3.91 -42.05
C PRO A 28 -30.50 -4.04 -41.05
N ASP A 29 -30.77 -5.30 -40.74
CA ASP A 29 -31.73 -5.89 -39.81
C ASP A 29 -31.70 -5.26 -38.39
N PRO A 30 -32.85 -4.95 -37.75
CA PRO A 30 -32.90 -4.57 -36.35
C PRO A 30 -33.02 -5.84 -35.48
N SER A 31 -31.93 -6.58 -35.35
CA SER A 31 -31.81 -7.62 -34.34
C SER A 31 -30.45 -7.52 -33.64
N ALA A 32 -30.28 -6.44 -32.90
CA ALA A 32 -29.28 -6.40 -31.84
C ALA A 32 -29.74 -7.36 -30.75
N GLU A 33 -29.17 -8.56 -30.75
CA GLU A 33 -29.20 -9.45 -29.60
C GLU A 33 -28.79 -8.65 -28.36
N ILE A 34 -29.68 -8.62 -27.38
CA ILE A 34 -29.40 -8.15 -26.04
C ILE A 34 -28.41 -9.15 -25.45
N GLY A 35 -27.13 -8.90 -25.68
CA GLY A 35 -26.04 -9.58 -25.00
C GLY A 35 -26.21 -9.32 -23.50
N SER A 36 -26.60 -10.37 -22.78
CA SER A 36 -26.59 -10.45 -21.33
C SER A 36 -25.29 -9.82 -20.80
N ARG A 37 -25.39 -8.69 -20.10
CA ARG A 37 -24.31 -8.20 -19.25
C ARG A 37 -24.15 -9.26 -18.16
N SER A 38 -23.10 -10.08 -18.28
CA SER A 38 -22.63 -10.88 -17.17
C SER A 38 -22.29 -9.93 -16.02
N THR A 39 -23.11 -9.95 -14.97
CA THR A 39 -22.81 -9.31 -13.70
C THR A 39 -21.63 -10.07 -13.09
N GLU A 40 -20.41 -9.60 -13.35
CA GLU A 40 -19.25 -10.03 -12.57
C GLU A 40 -19.46 -9.55 -11.14
N ALA A 41 -19.56 -10.51 -10.22
CA ALA A 41 -19.89 -10.26 -8.84
C ALA A 41 -18.66 -9.78 -8.07
N ALA A 42 -18.88 -8.88 -7.10
CA ALA A 42 -17.97 -8.70 -5.98
C ALA A 42 -17.67 -10.07 -5.33
N ILE A 43 -16.54 -10.18 -4.61
CA ILE A 43 -16.20 -11.40 -3.90
C ILE A 43 -17.35 -11.72 -2.94
N THR A 44 -18.13 -12.75 -3.24
CA THR A 44 -19.51 -12.92 -2.73
C THR A 44 -19.58 -13.46 -1.30
N ALA A 45 -18.55 -13.21 -0.49
CA ALA A 45 -18.51 -13.57 0.91
C ALA A 45 -18.65 -12.30 1.76
N ARG A 46 -19.71 -12.24 2.57
CA ARG A 46 -19.73 -11.36 3.74
C ARG A 46 -18.39 -11.52 4.45
N LEU A 47 -17.67 -10.41 4.63
CA LEU A 47 -16.34 -10.41 5.20
C LEU A 47 -16.33 -11.25 6.49
N PRO A 48 -15.36 -12.16 6.68
CA PRO A 48 -15.28 -12.95 7.90
C PRO A 48 -15.21 -12.00 9.10
N THR A 49 -16.00 -12.27 10.13
CA THR A 49 -16.00 -11.47 11.37
C THR A 49 -14.72 -11.62 12.17
N ASN A 50 -13.86 -12.57 11.79
CA ASN A 50 -12.53 -12.75 12.36
C ASN A 50 -11.48 -12.50 11.28
N THR A 51 -10.79 -11.37 11.39
CA THR A 51 -9.66 -11.02 10.52
C THR A 51 -8.39 -11.80 10.90
N GLY A 52 -8.37 -12.48 12.06
CA GLY A 52 -7.15 -13.05 12.63
C GLY A 52 -6.28 -12.01 13.33
N GLY A 53 -6.80 -10.80 13.57
CA GLY A 53 -6.06 -9.68 14.14
C GLY A 53 -6.93 -8.70 14.92
N PHE A 54 -6.35 -7.53 15.23
CA PHE A 54 -7.06 -6.47 15.96
C PHE A 54 -8.23 -5.85 15.20
N ALA A 55 -8.21 -5.91 13.87
CA ALA A 55 -9.28 -5.33 13.08
C ALA A 55 -10.54 -6.17 13.18
N THR A 56 -11.66 -5.48 13.31
CA THR A 56 -13.03 -6.00 13.23
C THR A 56 -13.77 -5.35 12.06
N ALA A 57 -13.03 -4.84 11.06
CA ALA A 57 -13.58 -4.08 9.96
C ALA A 57 -14.46 -4.98 9.09
N THR A 58 -15.68 -4.53 8.85
CA THR A 58 -16.66 -5.19 7.98
C THR A 58 -16.84 -4.45 6.66
N GLY A 59 -16.26 -3.25 6.53
CA GLY A 59 -16.38 -2.42 5.34
C GLY A 59 -17.77 -1.81 5.19
N SER A 60 -18.07 -1.36 3.98
CA SER A 60 -19.35 -0.81 3.56
C SER A 60 -20.43 -1.87 3.38
N ASP A 61 -21.67 -1.55 3.75
CA ASP A 61 -22.87 -2.32 3.41
C ASP A 61 -23.51 -1.86 2.07
N ASP A 62 -22.94 -0.84 1.42
CA ASP A 62 -23.46 -0.29 0.18
C ASP A 62 -23.30 -1.28 -0.98
N SER A 63 -24.13 -1.10 -2.01
CA SER A 63 -23.95 -1.79 -3.29
C SER A 63 -22.66 -1.32 -3.97
N ALA A 64 -21.86 -2.26 -4.44
CA ALA A 64 -20.61 -1.95 -5.11
C ALA A 64 -20.82 -1.16 -6.42
N VAL A 65 -20.00 -0.13 -6.61
CA VAL A 65 -19.84 0.57 -7.89
C VAL A 65 -18.57 0.07 -8.57
N THR A 66 -18.71 -0.53 -9.75
CA THR A 66 -17.57 -1.00 -10.55
C THR A 66 -16.87 0.17 -11.22
N VAL A 67 -15.55 0.21 -11.09
CA VAL A 67 -14.66 1.19 -11.74
C VAL A 67 -13.63 0.46 -12.59
N ALA A 68 -13.42 0.90 -13.83
CA ALA A 68 -12.48 0.27 -14.76
C ALA A 68 -11.52 1.28 -15.43
N SER A 69 -11.59 2.55 -15.02
CA SER A 69 -10.75 3.63 -15.50
C SER A 69 -10.52 4.67 -14.40
N LEU A 70 -9.53 5.55 -14.61
CA LEU A 70 -9.27 6.63 -13.67
C LEU A 70 -10.48 7.57 -13.55
N ALA A 71 -11.17 7.82 -14.67
CA ALA A 71 -12.38 8.63 -14.69
C ALA A 71 -13.49 8.01 -13.83
N ASP A 72 -13.69 6.69 -13.92
CA ASP A 72 -14.70 5.99 -13.10
C ASP A 72 -14.34 6.04 -11.61
N LEU A 73 -13.07 5.79 -11.27
CA LEU A 73 -12.59 5.85 -9.88
C LEU A 73 -12.81 7.24 -9.28
N LEU A 74 -12.43 8.29 -10.00
CA LEU A 74 -12.62 9.67 -9.55
C LEU A 74 -14.11 10.05 -9.51
N ALA A 75 -14.93 9.55 -10.44
CA ALA A 75 -16.38 9.77 -10.42
C ALA A 75 -17.02 9.10 -9.19
N ALA A 76 -16.68 7.84 -8.89
CA ALA A 76 -17.16 7.13 -7.71
C ALA A 76 -16.74 7.83 -6.41
N PHE A 77 -15.48 8.25 -6.31
CA PHE A 77 -14.96 9.02 -5.18
C PHE A 77 -15.71 10.37 -5.01
N ASN A 78 -15.90 11.12 -6.08
CA ASN A 78 -16.61 12.40 -6.05
C ASN A 78 -18.11 12.21 -5.72
N ALA A 79 -18.69 11.09 -6.12
CA ALA A 79 -20.06 10.71 -5.81
C ALA A 79 -20.22 10.07 -4.42
N ARG A 80 -19.16 10.04 -3.59
CA ARG A 80 -19.17 9.45 -2.24
C ARG A 80 -19.61 7.99 -2.22
N GLN A 81 -19.14 7.19 -3.17
CA GLN A 81 -19.39 5.76 -3.16
C GLN A 81 -18.49 5.10 -2.10
N HIS A 82 -19.10 4.43 -1.13
CA HIS A 82 -18.38 3.75 -0.05
C HIS A 82 -17.98 2.32 -0.43
N HIS A 83 -18.58 1.73 -1.45
CA HIS A 83 -18.21 0.42 -1.96
C HIS A 83 -17.74 0.55 -3.41
N ILE A 84 -16.43 0.47 -3.62
CA ILE A 84 -15.80 0.60 -4.93
C ILE A 84 -15.17 -0.74 -5.33
N LEU A 85 -15.61 -1.27 -6.48
CA LEU A 85 -15.11 -2.52 -7.05
C LEU A 85 -14.18 -2.21 -8.24
N VAL A 86 -12.88 -2.41 -8.07
CA VAL A 86 -11.86 -2.16 -9.11
C VAL A 86 -11.82 -3.33 -10.09
N LYS A 87 -12.03 -3.06 -11.38
CA LYS A 87 -11.96 -4.06 -12.45
C LYS A 87 -10.82 -3.75 -13.41
N GLY A 88 -9.94 -4.74 -13.60
CA GLY A 88 -8.79 -4.62 -14.49
C GLY A 88 -7.76 -3.61 -13.99
N GLU A 89 -7.00 -3.04 -14.92
CA GLU A 89 -5.91 -2.13 -14.58
C GLU A 89 -6.32 -0.67 -14.75
N ILE A 90 -6.21 0.11 -13.67
CA ILE A 90 -6.45 1.55 -13.68
C ILE A 90 -5.11 2.27 -13.55
N TYR A 91 -4.82 3.15 -14.51
CA TYR A 91 -3.62 3.96 -14.55
C TYR A 91 -3.90 5.40 -14.14
N GLY A 92 -3.19 5.89 -13.11
CA GLY A 92 -3.29 7.23 -12.55
C GLY A 92 -2.67 8.33 -13.40
N GLY A 93 -1.99 7.98 -14.49
CA GLY A 93 -1.28 8.92 -15.35
C GLY A 93 0.21 9.05 -15.02
N PRO A 94 0.96 9.84 -15.82
CA PRO A 94 2.41 10.01 -15.67
C PRO A 94 2.78 10.88 -14.46
N ARG A 95 1.78 11.55 -13.87
CA ARG A 95 1.88 12.13 -12.54
C ARG A 95 1.10 11.23 -11.60
N LEU A 96 1.70 10.91 -10.46
CA LEU A 96 1.07 10.13 -9.43
C LEU A 96 -0.27 10.75 -9.01
N THR A 97 -1.30 9.92 -8.92
CA THR A 97 -2.63 10.32 -8.46
C THR A 97 -2.82 9.85 -7.02
N THR A 98 -3.19 10.77 -6.12
CA THR A 98 -3.60 10.43 -4.76
C THR A 98 -5.10 10.65 -4.62
N VAL A 99 -5.82 9.59 -4.25
CA VAL A 99 -7.22 9.68 -3.84
C VAL A 99 -7.25 9.87 -2.33
N THR A 100 -7.58 11.09 -1.88
CA THR A 100 -7.49 11.50 -0.47
C THR A 100 -8.85 11.47 0.21
N PHE A 101 -9.05 10.49 1.09
CA PHE A 101 -10.23 10.34 1.94
C PHE A 101 -9.97 11.12 3.25
N ALA A 102 -10.50 12.34 3.37
CA ALA A 102 -10.14 13.29 4.43
C ALA A 102 -11.33 13.80 5.28
N SER A 103 -12.44 13.06 5.29
CA SER A 103 -13.62 13.35 6.12
C SER A 103 -14.16 12.08 6.77
N THR A 104 -14.93 12.22 7.85
CA THR A 104 -15.65 11.09 8.48
C THR A 104 -16.80 10.57 7.61
N ASP A 105 -17.16 11.28 6.53
CA ASP A 105 -18.05 10.75 5.49
C ASP A 105 -17.39 9.62 4.70
N TRP A 106 -16.17 9.21 5.03
CA TRP A 106 -15.50 8.04 4.49
C TRP A 106 -15.42 6.88 5.50
N ASP A 107 -16.12 6.98 6.63
CA ASP A 107 -16.33 5.84 7.51
C ASP A 107 -17.09 4.74 6.74
N ASN A 108 -16.85 3.48 7.09
CA ASN A 108 -17.49 2.31 6.46
C ASN A 108 -17.21 2.24 4.95
N THR A 109 -15.94 2.25 4.55
CA THR A 109 -15.53 2.21 3.14
C THR A 109 -14.90 0.85 2.80
N THR A 110 -15.34 0.25 1.71
CA THR A 110 -14.74 -0.92 1.04
C THR A 110 -14.20 -0.51 -0.33
N ILE A 111 -12.92 -0.76 -0.57
CA ILE A 111 -12.33 -0.68 -1.90
C ILE A 111 -11.72 -2.04 -2.21
N GLU A 112 -12.32 -2.79 -3.12
CA GLU A 112 -11.87 -4.15 -3.41
C GLU A 112 -11.73 -4.43 -4.90
N GLY A 113 -10.85 -5.35 -5.25
CA GLY A 113 -10.71 -5.83 -6.62
C GLY A 113 -11.81 -6.83 -6.99
N ALA A 114 -12.28 -6.74 -8.24
CA ALA A 114 -13.12 -7.77 -8.85
C ALA A 114 -12.43 -9.14 -8.76
N SER A 115 -13.24 -10.20 -8.61
CA SER A 115 -12.74 -11.57 -8.48
C SER A 115 -11.78 -11.96 -9.62
N GLY A 116 -10.75 -12.75 -9.31
CA GLY A 116 -9.78 -13.24 -10.30
C GLY A 116 -8.43 -12.52 -10.26
N GLY A 117 -8.18 -11.72 -9.21
CA GLY A 117 -6.86 -11.18 -8.86
C GLY A 117 -6.26 -10.21 -9.86
N SER A 118 -7.07 -9.71 -10.81
CA SER A 118 -6.62 -8.89 -11.94
C SER A 118 -6.82 -7.39 -11.74
N ALA A 119 -7.28 -6.97 -10.55
CA ALA A 119 -7.46 -5.56 -10.21
C ALA A 119 -6.12 -4.90 -9.89
N VAL A 120 -5.79 -3.83 -10.61
CA VAL A 120 -4.52 -3.11 -10.47
C VAL A 120 -4.75 -1.61 -10.40
N LEU A 121 -4.11 -0.95 -9.45
CA LEU A 121 -4.00 0.51 -9.33
C LEU A 121 -2.55 0.92 -9.57
N LYS A 122 -2.29 1.48 -10.75
CA LYS A 122 -0.96 1.92 -11.22
C LYS A 122 -0.81 3.41 -11.04
N ASN A 123 0.25 3.88 -10.38
CA ASN A 123 0.45 5.31 -10.06
C ASN A 123 -0.74 5.92 -9.28
N ILE A 124 -1.44 5.13 -8.48
CA ILE A 124 -2.60 5.56 -7.69
C ILE A 124 -2.38 5.17 -6.23
N GLN A 125 -2.38 6.17 -5.36
CA GLN A 125 -2.35 6.00 -3.92
C GLN A 125 -3.75 6.17 -3.35
N LEU A 126 -4.15 5.26 -2.45
CA LEU A 126 -5.32 5.45 -1.59
C LEU A 126 -4.84 6.02 -0.25
N LYS A 127 -5.13 7.29 0.01
CA LYS A 127 -4.71 7.98 1.24
C LYS A 127 -5.93 8.23 2.13
N PHE A 128 -6.10 7.42 3.16
CA PHE A 128 -7.06 7.68 4.22
C PHE A 128 -6.43 8.64 5.22
N ASP A 129 -6.72 9.92 5.02
CA ASP A 129 -6.04 11.04 5.65
C ASP A 129 -6.88 11.63 6.79
N GLY A 130 -7.05 10.82 7.84
CA GLY A 130 -7.70 11.25 9.06
C GLY A 130 -6.98 12.43 9.69
N GLU A 131 -5.68 12.67 9.44
CA GLU A 131 -4.93 13.86 9.91
C GLU A 131 -5.61 15.19 9.58
N MET A 132 -6.37 15.25 8.48
CA MET A 132 -7.13 16.43 8.06
C MET A 132 -8.38 16.71 8.92
N LEU A 133 -8.77 15.80 9.81
CA LEU A 133 -9.91 15.97 10.71
C LEU A 133 -9.56 16.81 11.95
N PRO A 134 -10.55 17.30 12.73
CA PRO A 134 -10.29 17.85 14.06
C PRO A 134 -9.59 16.83 14.97
N ALA A 135 -8.72 17.28 15.89
CA ALA A 135 -7.99 16.41 16.80
C ALA A 135 -8.90 15.40 17.52
N GLY A 136 -8.46 14.14 17.62
CA GLY A 136 -9.22 13.05 18.25
C GLY A 136 -10.36 12.46 17.39
N LYS A 137 -10.55 12.94 16.16
CA LYS A 137 -11.42 12.30 15.16
C LYS A 137 -10.62 11.43 14.21
N ASN A 138 -11.18 10.29 13.85
CA ASN A 138 -10.54 9.27 13.02
C ASN A 138 -11.51 8.87 11.92
N ILE A 139 -10.98 8.40 10.78
CA ILE A 139 -11.76 7.65 9.80
C ILE A 139 -11.87 6.21 10.29
N GLN A 140 -13.01 5.57 10.13
CA GLN A 140 -13.30 4.28 10.76
C GLN A 140 -13.86 3.22 9.81
N ASN A 141 -13.58 1.95 10.11
CA ASN A 141 -14.11 0.79 9.38
C ASN A 141 -13.76 0.84 7.88
N VAL A 142 -12.48 0.67 7.59
CA VAL A 142 -11.94 0.70 6.22
C VAL A 142 -11.49 -0.69 5.80
N VAL A 143 -11.90 -1.14 4.62
CA VAL A 143 -11.49 -2.41 4.03
C VAL A 143 -10.87 -2.16 2.67
N ILE A 144 -9.67 -2.67 2.45
CA ILE A 144 -8.98 -2.64 1.15
C ILE A 144 -8.49 -4.03 0.82
N ARG A 145 -9.00 -4.63 -0.26
CA ARG A 145 -8.71 -6.04 -0.55
C ARG A 145 -8.56 -6.35 -2.02
N ASN A 146 -7.84 -7.43 -2.32
CA ASN A 146 -7.77 -7.99 -3.67
C ASN A 146 -7.25 -7.02 -4.76
N ILE A 147 -6.34 -6.11 -4.41
CA ILE A 147 -5.82 -5.10 -5.36
C ILE A 147 -4.29 -5.18 -5.40
N THR A 148 -3.76 -5.09 -6.60
CA THR A 148 -2.33 -4.82 -6.83
C THR A 148 -2.09 -3.32 -6.92
N PHE A 149 -1.16 -2.80 -6.14
CA PHE A 149 -0.71 -1.41 -6.15
C PHE A 149 0.73 -1.34 -6.62
N HIS A 150 1.01 -0.53 -7.64
CA HIS A 150 2.39 -0.28 -8.01
C HIS A 150 2.61 1.03 -8.77
N GLY A 151 3.86 1.49 -8.79
CA GLY A 151 4.29 2.54 -9.71
C GLY A 151 4.60 1.99 -11.10
N VAL A 152 4.50 2.87 -12.10
CA VAL A 152 5.04 2.63 -13.44
C VAL A 152 6.45 3.21 -13.47
N ILE A 153 7.46 2.35 -13.61
CA ILE A 153 8.88 2.72 -13.51
C ILE A 153 9.23 3.92 -14.39
N ARG A 154 8.80 3.93 -15.66
CA ARG A 154 9.05 5.06 -16.57
C ARG A 154 8.50 6.40 -16.08
N ASP A 155 7.39 6.39 -15.37
CA ASP A 155 6.80 7.62 -14.83
C ASP A 155 7.53 8.06 -13.57
N LEU A 156 7.95 7.11 -12.73
CA LEU A 156 8.79 7.38 -11.56
C LEU A 156 10.15 7.96 -11.96
N GLN A 157 10.74 7.47 -13.05
CA GLN A 157 11.95 8.04 -13.65
C GLN A 157 11.77 9.48 -14.15
N ALA A 158 10.55 9.83 -14.53
CA ALA A 158 10.19 11.14 -15.06
C ALA A 158 9.71 12.12 -13.98
N LEU A 159 9.65 11.71 -12.71
CA LEU A 159 9.32 12.61 -11.61
C LEU A 159 10.37 13.72 -11.50
N PRO A 160 9.95 14.94 -11.09
CA PRO A 160 10.89 16.03 -10.88
C PRO A 160 11.92 15.66 -9.80
N ALA A 161 13.09 16.30 -9.84
CA ALA A 161 14.08 16.14 -8.78
C ALA A 161 13.48 16.55 -7.43
N GLN A 162 13.72 15.71 -6.41
CA GLN A 162 13.19 15.92 -5.07
C GLN A 162 14.14 16.82 -4.27
N VAL A 163 13.60 17.82 -3.57
CA VAL A 163 14.40 18.79 -2.83
C VAL A 163 13.95 18.83 -1.37
N TYR A 164 14.79 18.25 -0.51
CA TYR A 164 14.59 18.24 0.93
C TYR A 164 14.26 19.64 1.48
N GLY A 165 13.29 19.70 2.40
CA GLY A 165 12.88 20.94 3.05
C GLY A 165 12.04 21.89 2.18
N THR A 166 11.65 21.48 0.98
CA THR A 166 10.76 22.28 0.10
C THR A 166 9.39 21.63 -0.06
N SER A 167 8.42 22.40 -0.57
CA SER A 167 7.10 21.87 -0.97
C SER A 167 7.12 21.15 -2.32
N SER A 168 8.25 21.15 -3.04
CA SER A 168 8.39 20.56 -4.38
C SER A 168 8.80 19.08 -4.31
N ASN A 169 8.01 18.29 -3.59
CA ASN A 169 8.31 16.89 -3.26
C ASN A 169 7.27 15.92 -3.84
N ALA A 170 6.96 16.10 -5.14
CA ALA A 170 5.99 15.24 -5.83
C ALA A 170 6.54 13.81 -5.94
N GLY A 171 5.95 12.87 -5.20
CA GLY A 171 6.33 11.46 -5.23
C GLY A 171 7.21 10.98 -4.07
N ILE A 172 7.63 11.86 -3.16
CA ILE A 172 8.36 11.43 -1.94
C ILE A 172 7.54 10.52 -1.04
N ASN A 173 6.21 10.62 -1.04
CA ASN A 173 5.34 9.81 -0.18
C ASN A 173 4.36 8.96 -0.99
N TYR A 174 4.82 8.48 -2.16
CA TYR A 174 3.99 7.58 -2.96
C TYR A 174 4.05 6.18 -2.37
N GLU A 175 2.92 5.77 -1.85
CA GLU A 175 2.65 4.44 -1.32
C GLU A 175 1.44 3.87 -2.08
N GLY A 176 1.17 2.57 -1.99
CA GLY A 176 -0.10 2.04 -2.48
C GLY A 176 -1.26 2.48 -1.58
N VAL A 177 -1.09 2.34 -0.26
CA VAL A 177 -2.08 2.69 0.75
C VAL A 177 -1.41 3.43 1.91
N SER A 178 -1.97 4.56 2.31
CA SER A 178 -1.57 5.28 3.52
C SER A 178 -2.75 5.40 4.48
N LEU A 179 -2.60 4.85 5.68
CA LEU A 179 -3.58 4.97 6.76
C LEU A 179 -3.04 5.96 7.81
N ARG A 180 -3.60 7.17 7.85
CA ARG A 180 -3.25 8.22 8.81
C ARG A 180 -4.45 8.50 9.70
N ARG A 181 -4.34 8.24 10.99
CA ARG A 181 -5.44 8.39 11.95
C ARG A 181 -6.72 7.64 11.54
N VAL A 182 -6.55 6.38 11.17
CA VAL A 182 -7.63 5.44 10.82
C VAL A 182 -7.80 4.43 11.95
N THR A 183 -9.04 4.16 12.37
CA THR A 183 -9.35 3.13 13.36
C THR A 183 -10.15 2.01 12.74
N ASN A 184 -9.81 0.76 13.06
CA ASN A 184 -10.50 -0.43 12.56
C ASN A 184 -10.37 -0.55 11.04
N ALA A 185 -9.20 -1.00 10.56
CA ALA A 185 -8.94 -1.17 9.14
C ALA A 185 -8.39 -2.56 8.80
N TRP A 186 -8.82 -3.12 7.67
CA TRP A 186 -8.39 -4.43 7.20
C TRP A 186 -7.86 -4.34 5.77
N ILE A 187 -6.57 -4.68 5.60
CA ILE A 187 -5.87 -4.73 4.32
C ILE A 187 -5.56 -6.20 4.03
N ASP A 188 -6.12 -6.76 2.97
CA ASP A 188 -6.07 -8.20 2.80
C ASP A 188 -6.06 -8.70 1.35
N HIS A 189 -5.23 -9.71 1.07
CA HIS A 189 -5.01 -10.21 -0.30
C HIS A 189 -4.61 -9.10 -1.28
N CYS A 190 -3.79 -8.16 -0.84
CA CYS A 190 -3.25 -7.13 -1.72
C CYS A 190 -1.82 -7.46 -2.15
N ALA A 191 -1.37 -6.84 -3.24
CA ALA A 191 0.04 -6.83 -3.61
C ALA A 191 0.52 -5.37 -3.70
N PHE A 192 1.70 -5.08 -3.19
CA PHE A 192 2.31 -3.76 -3.25
C PHE A 192 3.75 -3.90 -3.74
N TYR A 193 4.12 -3.14 -4.76
CA TYR A 193 5.49 -3.11 -5.24
C TYR A 193 5.83 -1.82 -5.99
N ASP A 194 7.12 -1.54 -6.12
CA ASP A 194 7.66 -0.48 -6.99
C ASP A 194 7.00 0.89 -6.77
N THR A 195 6.90 1.31 -5.51
CA THR A 195 6.52 2.67 -5.11
C THR A 195 7.77 3.44 -4.64
N SER A 196 7.73 4.76 -4.67
CA SER A 196 8.92 5.60 -4.45
C SER A 196 9.19 6.00 -3.00
N ASP A 197 8.35 5.54 -2.07
CA ASP A 197 8.58 5.58 -0.63
C ASP A 197 8.44 4.15 -0.07
N ASP A 198 7.92 3.99 1.15
CA ASP A 198 7.32 2.73 1.58
C ASP A 198 6.22 2.25 0.61
N LEU A 199 5.98 0.94 0.60
CA LEU A 199 4.86 0.34 -0.12
C LEU A 199 3.50 0.65 0.54
N MET A 200 3.48 0.83 1.87
CA MET A 200 2.29 1.15 2.66
C MET A 200 2.66 1.79 4.02
N SER A 201 1.78 2.61 4.59
CA SER A 201 1.95 3.12 5.98
C SER A 201 0.72 2.95 6.88
N VAL A 202 0.97 2.78 8.18
CA VAL A 202 -0.02 2.87 9.28
C VAL A 202 0.49 3.83 10.33
N THR A 203 -0.01 5.06 10.33
CA THR A 203 0.60 6.17 11.06
C THR A 203 -0.44 7.10 11.69
N LEU A 204 0.06 8.08 12.44
CA LEU A 204 -0.67 9.16 13.10
C LEU A 204 -1.81 8.64 13.98
N SER A 205 -1.45 7.79 14.93
CA SER A 205 -2.37 7.20 15.91
C SER A 205 -3.48 6.35 15.27
N SER A 206 -3.24 5.83 14.06
CA SER A 206 -4.07 4.73 13.52
C SER A 206 -4.10 3.58 14.52
N ASP A 207 -5.20 2.82 14.57
CA ASP A 207 -5.39 1.84 15.63
C ASP A 207 -6.30 0.69 15.18
N LYS A 208 -6.08 -0.51 15.73
CA LYS A 208 -6.81 -1.73 15.37
C LYS A 208 -6.76 -2.03 13.87
N VAL A 209 -5.55 -2.17 13.34
CA VAL A 209 -5.31 -2.48 11.93
C VAL A 209 -4.91 -3.94 11.79
N THR A 210 -5.35 -4.60 10.73
CA THR A 210 -4.88 -5.94 10.36
C THR A 210 -4.45 -5.91 8.90
N VAL A 211 -3.24 -6.39 8.65
CA VAL A 211 -2.69 -6.60 7.32
C VAL A 211 -2.46 -8.09 7.15
N SER A 212 -3.16 -8.71 6.21
CA SER A 212 -3.16 -10.16 6.07
C SER A 212 -3.08 -10.65 4.64
N TYR A 213 -2.52 -11.84 4.44
CA TYR A 213 -2.48 -12.52 3.14
C TYR A 213 -1.95 -11.63 1.99
N SER A 214 -1.12 -10.64 2.27
CA SER A 214 -0.67 -9.64 1.29
C SER A 214 0.79 -9.84 0.89
N ARG A 215 1.19 -9.29 -0.26
CA ARG A 215 2.55 -9.38 -0.79
C ARG A 215 3.18 -8.00 -0.90
N PHE A 216 4.43 -7.88 -0.47
CA PHE A 216 5.21 -6.65 -0.47
C PHE A 216 6.57 -6.96 -1.08
N TYR A 217 6.92 -6.37 -2.22
CA TYR A 217 8.18 -6.68 -2.89
C TYR A 217 8.64 -5.54 -3.80
N PHE A 218 9.84 -5.66 -4.35
CA PHE A 218 10.28 -4.86 -5.49
C PHE A 218 10.63 -5.77 -6.65
N THR A 219 10.38 -5.32 -7.87
CA THR A 219 10.71 -6.12 -9.06
C THR A 219 12.20 -6.04 -9.39
N SER A 220 12.67 -6.94 -10.25
CA SER A 220 14.00 -6.79 -10.83
C SER A 220 14.11 -5.56 -11.74
N GLU A 221 13.00 -5.13 -12.36
CA GLU A 221 12.99 -3.91 -13.18
C GLU A 221 13.26 -2.67 -12.33
N TRP A 222 12.73 -2.61 -11.11
CA TRP A 222 13.05 -1.58 -10.12
C TRP A 222 14.54 -1.54 -9.80
N LEU A 223 15.10 -2.69 -9.42
CA LEU A 223 16.52 -2.82 -9.06
C LEU A 223 17.47 -2.36 -10.17
N THR A 224 17.12 -2.61 -11.44
CA THR A 224 17.95 -2.27 -12.60
C THR A 224 17.42 -1.04 -13.34
N MET A 225 16.67 -0.17 -12.67
CA MET A 225 16.07 1.01 -13.28
C MET A 225 17.14 1.97 -13.82
N HIS A 226 17.01 2.38 -15.09
CA HIS A 226 17.95 3.31 -15.74
C HIS A 226 17.23 4.30 -16.69
N PRO A 227 17.41 5.63 -16.54
CA PRO A 227 18.16 6.28 -15.45
C PRO A 227 17.53 6.02 -14.08
N ASP A 228 18.34 6.01 -13.03
CA ASP A 228 17.88 5.94 -11.64
C ASP A 228 17.83 7.36 -11.06
N PRO A 229 16.66 7.90 -10.70
CA PRO A 229 16.57 9.23 -10.13
C PRO A 229 17.22 9.31 -8.75
N MET A 230 17.92 10.41 -8.49
CA MET A 230 18.41 10.72 -7.14
C MET A 230 17.30 11.33 -6.29
N TRP A 231 17.00 10.69 -5.17
CA TRP A 231 16.09 11.17 -4.14
C TRP A 231 16.84 11.89 -3.02
N ASN A 232 16.28 13.01 -2.56
CA ASN A 232 16.74 13.70 -1.35
C ASN A 232 15.56 14.06 -0.45
N TRP A 233 15.11 13.10 0.36
CA TRP A 233 13.97 13.30 1.25
C TRP A 233 14.37 13.38 2.74
N ALA A 234 15.54 12.87 3.12
CA ALA A 234 16.06 12.91 4.49
C ALA A 234 17.32 13.79 4.61
N GLY A 235 17.53 14.74 3.69
CA GLY A 235 18.72 15.59 3.64
C GLY A 235 19.97 14.88 3.10
N LYS A 236 19.82 13.70 2.51
CA LYS A 236 20.88 12.91 1.87
C LYS A 236 20.39 12.42 0.51
N ASN A 237 21.24 12.56 -0.50
CA ASN A 237 20.97 12.04 -1.84
C ASN A 237 21.18 10.52 -1.85
N GLN A 238 20.22 9.77 -2.40
CA GLN A 238 20.31 8.33 -2.63
C GLN A 238 19.58 7.95 -3.92
N ASP A 239 19.99 6.85 -4.54
CA ASP A 239 19.32 6.26 -5.69
C ASP A 239 17.90 5.79 -5.31
N LEU A 240 16.89 6.08 -6.13
CA LEU A 240 15.52 5.61 -5.90
C LEU A 240 15.48 4.09 -5.85
N ALA A 241 16.11 3.41 -6.81
CA ALA A 241 16.06 1.96 -6.89
C ALA A 241 16.59 1.28 -5.61
N ASN A 242 17.36 2.01 -4.82
CA ASN A 242 17.90 1.54 -3.56
C ASN A 242 16.96 1.75 -2.36
N GLU A 243 15.94 2.59 -2.50
CA GLU A 243 14.87 2.82 -1.52
C GLU A 243 13.80 1.73 -1.66
N ARG A 244 14.14 0.51 -1.22
CA ARG A 244 13.27 -0.68 -1.30
C ARG A 244 12.65 -1.02 0.06
N LEU A 245 11.77 -0.14 0.53
CA LEU A 245 11.21 -0.15 1.88
C LEU A 245 9.75 -0.67 1.87
N THR A 246 9.39 -1.54 2.81
CA THR A 246 8.02 -2.12 2.85
C THR A 246 6.99 -1.20 3.46
N MET A 247 7.09 -0.97 4.76
CA MET A 247 6.09 -0.22 5.50
C MET A 247 6.65 0.40 6.76
N VAL A 248 6.00 1.49 7.15
CA VAL A 248 6.17 2.15 8.43
C VAL A 248 4.89 2.04 9.26
N ILE A 249 5.03 1.54 10.49
CA ILE A 249 3.99 1.56 11.52
C ILE A 249 4.45 2.50 12.62
N GLY A 250 3.76 3.63 12.74
CA GLY A 250 4.16 4.78 13.56
C GLY A 250 5.21 5.64 12.87
N ALA A 251 4.84 6.86 12.48
CA ALA A 251 5.63 7.75 11.62
C ALA A 251 6.94 8.21 12.26
N ASN A 252 6.97 8.31 13.59
CA ASN A 252 8.11 8.77 14.37
C ASN A 252 7.97 8.29 15.82
N ARG A 253 8.95 8.63 16.66
CA ARG A 253 8.94 8.32 18.09
C ARG A 253 7.66 8.76 18.81
N GLN A 254 7.14 9.97 18.58
CA GLN A 254 5.93 10.48 19.24
C GLN A 254 4.65 9.82 18.72
N ASP A 255 4.71 9.18 17.56
CA ASP A 255 3.66 8.35 16.97
C ASP A 255 3.94 6.85 17.20
N SER A 256 4.47 6.47 18.35
CA SER A 256 4.69 5.07 18.75
C SER A 256 3.67 4.62 19.79
N TYR A 257 3.66 3.33 20.14
CA TYR A 257 2.75 2.83 21.18
C TYR A 257 3.05 3.46 22.55
N GLU A 258 4.28 3.34 23.03
CA GLU A 258 4.67 3.81 24.37
C GLU A 258 4.64 5.34 24.51
N TYR A 259 4.97 6.09 23.44
CA TYR A 259 5.02 7.56 23.52
C TYR A 259 3.76 8.25 22.93
N GLY A 260 3.01 7.56 22.07
CA GLY A 260 1.88 8.10 21.30
C GLY A 260 0.50 7.72 21.87
N GLY A 261 0.41 7.49 23.18
CA GLY A 261 -0.87 7.27 23.87
C GLY A 261 -1.47 5.90 23.63
N ASN A 262 -0.64 4.86 23.50
CA ASN A 262 -1.04 3.44 23.45
C ASN A 262 -1.97 3.14 22.26
N ARG A 263 -1.68 3.75 21.11
CA ARG A 263 -2.32 3.49 19.80
C ARG A 263 -1.45 2.61 18.92
N LEU A 264 -1.87 2.33 17.69
CA LEU A 264 -1.16 1.45 16.75
C LEU A 264 -1.15 -0.01 17.21
N HIS A 265 -2.30 -0.53 17.65
CA HIS A 265 -2.52 -1.97 17.70
C HIS A 265 -2.63 -2.51 16.28
N VAL A 266 -1.60 -3.20 15.80
CA VAL A 266 -1.55 -3.73 14.44
C VAL A 266 -1.22 -5.22 14.45
N THR A 267 -1.95 -5.98 13.64
CA THR A 267 -1.63 -7.37 13.35
C THR A 267 -1.08 -7.49 11.94
N LEU A 268 0.05 -8.19 11.79
CA LEU A 268 0.61 -8.59 10.50
C LEU A 268 0.59 -10.12 10.45
N HIS A 269 -0.20 -10.73 9.57
CA HIS A 269 -0.13 -12.19 9.44
C HIS A 269 -0.30 -12.75 8.05
N HIS A 270 0.35 -13.88 7.78
CA HIS A 270 0.28 -14.55 6.49
C HIS A 270 0.68 -13.61 5.33
N ASN A 271 1.60 -12.66 5.56
CA ASN A 271 2.10 -11.80 4.51
C ASN A 271 3.41 -12.34 3.94
N GLN A 272 3.68 -12.06 2.67
CA GLN A 272 5.01 -12.20 2.08
C GLN A 272 5.69 -10.84 2.01
N PHE A 273 6.86 -10.74 2.65
CA PHE A 273 7.78 -9.62 2.55
C PHE A 273 8.97 -10.05 1.72
N GLY A 274 8.98 -9.68 0.45
CA GLY A 274 10.02 -10.02 -0.51
C GLY A 274 9.46 -10.60 -1.80
N PRO A 275 10.30 -10.74 -2.83
CA PRO A 275 11.75 -10.53 -2.82
C PRO A 275 12.16 -9.04 -2.90
N ASN A 276 13.48 -8.81 -2.88
CA ASN A 276 14.12 -7.51 -3.16
C ASN A 276 13.75 -6.39 -2.20
N LEU A 277 13.36 -6.70 -0.97
CA LEU A 277 13.28 -5.67 0.06
C LEU A 277 14.66 -5.38 0.62
N LYS A 278 14.99 -4.10 0.80
CA LYS A 278 16.23 -3.70 1.46
C LYS A 278 16.06 -3.56 2.97
N GLY A 279 14.88 -3.18 3.42
CA GLY A 279 14.57 -3.07 4.84
C GLY A 279 13.11 -2.88 5.14
N ARG A 280 12.81 -2.87 6.44
CA ARG A 280 11.44 -2.78 7.02
C ARG A 280 10.58 -4.03 6.71
N PRO A 281 9.49 -4.32 7.46
CA PRO A 281 8.63 -3.40 8.21
C PRO A 281 9.31 -2.72 9.40
N LEU A 282 9.06 -1.42 9.59
CA LEU A 282 9.46 -0.64 10.77
C LEU A 282 8.29 -0.53 11.74
N LEU A 283 8.50 -1.04 12.95
CA LEU A 283 7.45 -1.33 13.92
C LEU A 283 7.61 -0.47 15.18
N ARG A 284 6.84 0.62 15.28
CA ARG A 284 6.74 1.47 16.49
C ARG A 284 5.43 1.28 17.25
N GLY A 285 4.51 0.43 16.81
CA GLY A 285 3.22 0.17 17.46
C GLY A 285 3.23 -0.96 18.49
N TRP A 286 2.04 -1.35 18.95
CA TRP A 286 1.82 -2.67 19.58
C TRP A 286 1.52 -3.64 18.44
N ILE A 287 2.46 -4.54 18.15
CA ILE A 287 2.43 -5.36 16.95
C ILE A 287 2.38 -6.83 17.32
N HIS A 288 1.42 -7.55 16.74
CA HIS A 288 1.49 -9.00 16.66
C HIS A 288 1.76 -9.42 15.22
N ALA A 289 2.99 -9.87 14.97
CA ALA A 289 3.44 -10.35 13.67
C ALA A 289 3.54 -11.88 13.72
N TYR A 290 2.64 -12.58 13.03
CA TYR A 290 2.66 -14.05 13.01
C TYR A 290 2.48 -14.68 11.64
N ASP A 291 3.08 -15.85 11.44
CA ASP A 291 2.98 -16.64 10.20
C ASP A 291 3.35 -15.86 8.91
N ASN A 292 4.18 -14.83 9.00
CA ASN A 292 4.66 -14.10 7.83
C ASN A 292 5.88 -14.81 7.22
N TYR A 293 6.03 -14.68 5.90
CA TYR A 293 7.18 -15.17 5.15
C TYR A 293 8.05 -13.99 4.70
N PHE A 294 9.25 -13.89 5.26
CA PHE A 294 10.26 -12.92 4.86
C PHE A 294 11.23 -13.57 3.89
N ASP A 295 11.21 -13.11 2.64
CA ASP A 295 11.95 -13.65 1.51
C ASP A 295 13.03 -12.69 1.05
N ASN A 296 14.28 -13.06 1.27
CA ASN A 296 15.42 -12.36 0.67
C ASN A 296 16.20 -13.28 -0.28
N GLY A 297 15.51 -14.19 -0.98
CA GLY A 297 16.13 -15.18 -1.87
C GLY A 297 16.92 -14.61 -3.04
N ALA A 298 16.58 -13.40 -3.50
CA ALA A 298 17.26 -12.70 -4.60
C ALA A 298 18.62 -12.09 -4.20
N THR A 299 18.83 -11.84 -2.90
CA THR A 299 20.08 -11.31 -2.31
C THR A 299 20.82 -10.28 -3.19
N PRO A 300 20.24 -9.10 -3.49
CA PRO A 300 21.00 -8.02 -4.15
C PRO A 300 22.24 -7.67 -3.31
N THR A 301 23.39 -7.47 -3.98
CA THR A 301 24.68 -7.15 -3.33
C THR A 301 25.50 -6.23 -4.20
N GLY A 302 26.37 -5.43 -3.59
CA GLY A 302 27.26 -4.52 -4.30
C GLY A 302 26.92 -3.07 -4.02
N LEU A 303 27.46 -2.17 -4.84
CA LEU A 303 27.20 -0.74 -4.75
C LEU A 303 26.40 -0.28 -5.96
N THR A 304 25.41 0.57 -5.73
CA THR A 304 24.68 1.27 -6.78
C THR A 304 25.59 2.26 -7.53
N ALA A 305 25.07 2.88 -8.59
CA ALA A 305 25.79 3.93 -9.32
C ALA A 305 26.16 5.13 -8.44
N ALA A 306 25.33 5.51 -7.46
CA ALA A 306 25.67 6.55 -6.47
C ALA A 306 26.54 6.03 -5.30
N GLY A 307 27.01 4.78 -5.34
CA GLY A 307 27.91 4.19 -4.35
C GLY A 307 27.24 3.69 -3.08
N SER A 308 25.92 3.50 -3.08
CA SER A 308 25.18 3.02 -1.92
C SER A 308 25.10 1.49 -1.91
N ASP A 309 25.21 0.85 -0.74
CA ASP A 309 25.11 -0.61 -0.62
C ASP A 309 23.70 -1.09 -1.02
N GLU A 310 23.61 -2.11 -1.87
CA GLU A 310 22.35 -2.74 -2.29
C GLU A 310 21.88 -3.85 -1.35
N THR A 311 22.75 -4.30 -0.45
CA THR A 311 22.45 -5.40 0.47
C THR A 311 21.27 -5.05 1.37
N GLN A 312 20.40 -6.04 1.62
CA GLN A 312 19.36 -5.91 2.63
C GLN A 312 19.98 -5.59 3.99
N TYR A 313 19.55 -4.51 4.64
CA TYR A 313 20.06 -4.15 5.97
C TYR A 313 19.26 -4.80 7.10
N ASN A 314 17.97 -5.10 6.92
CA ASN A 314 17.18 -5.89 7.86
C ASN A 314 15.93 -6.48 7.18
N ALA A 315 15.23 -7.43 7.84
CA ALA A 315 13.91 -7.89 7.36
C ALA A 315 12.74 -7.34 8.19
N LEU A 316 12.89 -7.21 9.51
CA LEU A 316 11.92 -6.61 10.42
C LEU A 316 12.65 -5.70 11.41
N GLN A 317 12.16 -4.48 11.61
CA GLN A 317 12.80 -3.48 12.48
C GLN A 317 11.88 -3.11 13.64
N ILE A 318 12.40 -3.26 14.86
CA ILE A 318 11.79 -2.74 16.09
C ILE A 318 12.22 -1.29 16.24
N GLY A 319 11.25 -0.37 16.25
CA GLY A 319 11.48 1.05 16.41
C GLY A 319 11.21 1.54 17.83
N SER A 320 11.53 2.81 18.08
CA SER A 320 11.27 3.47 19.37
C SER A 320 9.81 3.40 19.78
N GLY A 321 9.59 3.04 21.05
CA GLY A 321 8.28 2.89 21.68
C GLY A 321 7.45 1.71 21.18
N GLY A 322 8.04 0.82 20.36
CA GLY A 322 7.36 -0.37 19.85
C GLY A 322 7.30 -1.50 20.87
N VAL A 323 6.18 -2.23 20.87
CA VAL A 323 5.97 -3.48 21.61
C VAL A 323 5.63 -4.55 20.58
N VAL A 324 6.57 -5.45 20.29
CA VAL A 324 6.44 -6.39 19.17
C VAL A 324 6.45 -7.83 19.66
N TYR A 325 5.38 -8.55 19.36
CA TYR A 325 5.26 -9.99 19.48
C TYR A 325 5.43 -10.62 18.10
N SER A 326 6.54 -11.32 17.90
CA SER A 326 6.84 -12.03 16.65
C SER A 326 6.77 -13.53 16.88
N GLU A 327 5.76 -14.20 16.31
CA GLU A 327 5.65 -15.65 16.42
C GLU A 327 5.51 -16.40 15.10
N ASN A 328 6.14 -17.56 15.03
CA ASN A 328 6.02 -18.49 13.90
C ASN A 328 6.34 -17.87 12.53
N ASN A 329 7.05 -16.76 12.44
CA ASN A 329 7.43 -16.18 11.16
C ASN A 329 8.57 -16.99 10.53
N TYR A 330 8.62 -17.05 9.21
CA TYR A 330 9.68 -17.73 8.47
C TYR A 330 10.58 -16.70 7.77
N PHE A 331 11.83 -16.64 8.20
CA PHE A 331 12.87 -15.78 7.64
C PHE A 331 13.79 -16.60 6.74
N PHE A 332 13.70 -16.38 5.43
CA PHE A 332 14.49 -17.07 4.43
C PHE A 332 15.56 -16.15 3.83
N ARG A 333 16.83 -16.49 4.03
CA ARG A 333 18.01 -15.77 3.49
C ARG A 333 18.08 -14.29 3.83
N THR A 334 17.37 -13.85 4.86
CA THR A 334 17.39 -12.46 5.30
C THR A 334 18.71 -12.11 5.97
N ASN A 335 19.15 -10.87 5.79
CA ASN A 335 20.27 -10.31 6.55
C ASN A 335 19.73 -9.49 7.72
N GLN A 336 20.30 -9.67 8.92
CA GLN A 336 19.79 -9.08 10.17
C GLN A 336 18.26 -9.19 10.27
N SER A 337 17.76 -10.43 10.25
CA SER A 337 16.32 -10.75 10.19
C SER A 337 15.48 -9.88 11.12
N ILE A 338 15.95 -9.67 12.35
CA ILE A 338 15.38 -8.72 13.30
C ILE A 338 16.44 -7.67 13.67
N GLN A 339 16.11 -6.39 13.49
CA GLN A 339 16.95 -5.27 13.92
C GLN A 339 16.20 -4.46 14.99
N VAL A 340 16.90 -4.05 16.05
CA VAL A 340 16.44 -2.95 16.92
C VAL A 340 17.06 -1.67 16.39
N GLY A 341 16.24 -0.79 15.82
CA GLY A 341 16.67 0.47 15.20
C GLY A 341 15.84 1.62 15.75
N LEU A 342 16.35 2.23 16.82
CA LEU A 342 15.68 3.27 17.60
C LEU A 342 15.99 4.67 17.04
N ASP A 343 15.02 5.58 17.15
CA ASP A 343 15.19 7.01 16.85
C ASP A 343 16.19 7.68 17.80
N SER A 344 16.33 7.17 19.03
CA SER A 344 17.39 7.54 19.98
C SER A 344 17.85 6.31 20.79
N PRO A 345 19.16 6.18 21.11
CA PRO A 345 19.68 4.99 21.79
C PRO A 345 19.03 4.65 23.15
N GLY A 346 18.44 5.64 23.82
CA GLY A 346 17.76 5.47 25.11
C GLY A 346 16.24 5.31 25.01
N ASP A 347 15.67 5.22 23.81
CA ASP A 347 14.25 5.00 23.66
C ASP A 347 13.84 3.60 24.12
N VAL A 348 12.66 3.52 24.72
CA VAL A 348 12.11 2.25 25.19
C VAL A 348 11.65 1.41 24.01
N TYR A 349 11.72 0.10 24.13
CA TYR A 349 11.09 -0.87 23.25
C TYR A 349 10.89 -2.19 24.00
N ALA A 350 9.95 -3.01 23.55
CA ALA A 350 9.81 -4.38 23.99
C ALA A 350 9.74 -5.30 22.77
N PHE A 351 10.54 -6.37 22.78
CA PHE A 351 10.54 -7.37 21.73
C PHE A 351 10.38 -8.76 22.34
N HIS A 352 9.35 -9.46 21.91
CA HIS A 352 9.02 -10.81 22.31
C HIS A 352 9.05 -11.71 21.08
N GLU A 353 9.65 -12.89 21.18
CA GLU A 353 9.69 -13.86 20.10
C GLU A 353 9.29 -15.27 20.53
N ASN A 354 8.57 -15.98 19.66
CA ASN A 354 8.17 -17.37 19.87
C ASN A 354 8.24 -18.15 18.56
N ALA A 355 8.98 -19.26 18.52
CA ALA A 355 8.98 -20.22 17.39
C ALA A 355 9.21 -19.64 15.98
N ASN A 356 9.86 -18.48 15.84
CA ASN A 356 10.32 -17.97 14.54
C ASN A 356 11.36 -18.93 13.92
N ARG A 357 11.25 -19.16 12.61
CA ARG A 357 12.19 -19.98 11.83
C ARG A 357 13.17 -19.08 11.08
N TYR A 358 14.45 -19.27 11.33
CA TYR A 358 15.54 -18.59 10.62
C TYR A 358 16.27 -19.62 9.73
N ASP A 359 16.15 -19.47 8.42
CA ASP A 359 16.72 -20.39 7.43
C ASP A 359 17.70 -19.64 6.50
N GLN A 360 18.96 -20.06 6.50
CA GLN A 360 20.06 -19.44 5.73
C GLN A 360 20.20 -17.93 5.97
N THR A 361 19.82 -17.43 7.15
CA THR A 361 19.90 -16.01 7.50
C THR A 361 21.34 -15.59 7.82
N THR A 362 21.68 -14.35 7.51
CA THR A 362 23.01 -13.75 7.76
C THR A 362 22.91 -12.54 8.68
N GLY A 363 24.06 -11.98 9.05
CA GLY A 363 24.13 -10.83 9.96
C GLY A 363 23.75 -11.17 11.40
N ARG A 364 23.76 -10.15 12.26
CA ARG A 364 23.37 -10.28 13.67
C ARG A 364 21.94 -9.79 13.87
N SER A 365 21.04 -10.73 14.17
CA SER A 365 19.66 -10.43 14.56
C SER A 365 19.53 -10.19 16.06
N ALA A 366 18.65 -9.26 16.45
CA ALA A 366 18.19 -9.12 17.82
C ALA A 366 17.43 -10.37 18.28
N LYS A 367 17.36 -10.57 19.60
CA LYS A 367 16.61 -11.64 20.25
C LYS A 367 15.56 -11.06 21.17
N GLY A 368 14.39 -11.66 21.15
CA GLY A 368 13.24 -11.24 21.94
C GLY A 368 13.13 -12.06 23.22
N GLU A 369 12.36 -11.54 24.17
CA GLU A 369 11.93 -12.32 25.33
C GLU A 369 10.96 -13.42 24.88
N ALA A 370 11.13 -14.63 25.45
CA ALA A 370 10.25 -15.74 25.13
C ALA A 370 8.84 -15.50 25.65
N PHE A 371 7.83 -15.94 24.89
CA PHE A 371 6.43 -15.96 25.31
C PHE A 371 5.74 -17.24 24.82
N SER A 372 4.64 -17.62 25.47
CA SER A 372 3.87 -18.83 25.10
C SER A 372 2.64 -18.52 24.24
N LEU A 373 1.98 -17.39 24.51
CA LEU A 373 0.82 -16.89 23.77
C LEU A 373 0.88 -15.37 23.75
N ALA A 374 0.65 -14.76 22.59
CA ALA A 374 0.60 -13.31 22.51
C ALA A 374 -0.60 -12.80 23.35
N PRO A 375 -0.44 -11.71 24.13
CA PRO A 375 -1.51 -11.22 25.00
C PRO A 375 -2.53 -10.41 24.19
N VAL A 376 -3.27 -11.10 23.32
CA VAL A 376 -4.25 -10.53 22.40
C VAL A 376 -5.67 -11.00 22.73
N GLY A 377 -6.66 -10.18 22.39
CA GLY A 377 -8.08 -10.48 22.65
C GLY A 377 -8.81 -11.20 21.51
N TYR A 378 -8.15 -11.45 20.36
CA TYR A 378 -8.73 -12.12 19.20
C TYR A 378 -8.27 -13.56 19.09
N ALA A 379 -9.09 -14.39 18.44
CA ALA A 379 -8.75 -15.78 18.17
C ALA A 379 -7.84 -15.88 16.94
N TYR A 380 -6.71 -16.53 17.09
CA TYR A 380 -5.78 -16.86 16.01
C TYR A 380 -5.22 -18.28 16.20
N ARG A 381 -4.58 -18.80 15.16
CA ARG A 381 -3.86 -20.07 15.23
C ARG A 381 -2.56 -19.92 14.47
N ALA A 382 -1.44 -19.93 15.19
CA ALA A 382 -0.13 -19.94 14.58
C ALA A 382 0.10 -21.25 13.79
N ALA A 383 0.59 -21.10 12.56
CA ALA A 383 0.89 -22.17 11.64
C ALA A 383 2.29 -22.75 11.89
N THR A 384 2.57 -23.92 11.32
CA THR A 384 3.94 -24.44 11.31
C THR A 384 4.76 -23.78 10.21
N ALA A 385 6.09 -23.75 10.34
CA ALA A 385 6.99 -23.29 9.29
C ALA A 385 6.71 -23.95 7.92
N SER A 386 6.46 -25.26 7.89
CA SER A 386 6.11 -25.99 6.66
C SER A 386 4.75 -25.60 6.10
N SER A 387 3.78 -25.25 6.95
CA SER A 387 2.48 -24.74 6.53
C SER A 387 2.60 -23.36 5.90
N ILE A 388 3.45 -22.49 6.46
CA ILE A 388 3.70 -21.13 5.92
C ILE A 388 4.28 -21.23 4.52
N LEU A 389 5.33 -22.03 4.33
CA LEU A 389 5.95 -22.22 3.00
C LEU A 389 4.94 -22.71 1.95
N LYS A 390 4.01 -23.60 2.32
CA LYS A 390 2.93 -24.05 1.44
C LYS A 390 1.88 -22.96 1.20
N ALA A 391 1.68 -22.05 2.14
CA ALA A 391 0.67 -21.00 2.05
C ALA A 391 1.13 -19.78 1.25
N VAL A 392 2.44 -19.58 1.02
CA VAL A 392 2.97 -18.40 0.31
C VAL A 392 2.28 -18.16 -1.04
N GLN A 393 2.02 -19.22 -1.80
CA GLN A 393 1.33 -19.16 -3.10
C GLN A 393 -0.11 -18.64 -3.04
N THR A 394 -0.68 -18.54 -1.83
CA THR A 394 -2.04 -18.06 -1.59
C THR A 394 -2.07 -16.59 -1.19
N PHE A 395 -0.92 -15.97 -0.94
CA PHE A 395 -0.83 -14.56 -0.59
C PHE A 395 -0.97 -13.69 -1.85
N GLY A 396 -1.52 -12.49 -1.70
CA GLY A 396 -1.79 -11.54 -2.77
C GLY A 396 -3.20 -11.66 -3.36
N PRO A 397 -3.49 -10.90 -4.42
CA PRO A 397 -4.80 -10.86 -5.07
C PRO A 397 -5.28 -12.22 -5.62
N ARG A 398 -6.59 -12.45 -5.62
CA ARG A 398 -7.29 -13.70 -5.97
C ARG A 398 -8.53 -13.51 -6.84
#